data_AF-A0A7C4BMB4-F1
#
_entry.id   AF-A0A7C4BMB4-F1
#
_cell.length_a   1.000
_cell.length_b   1.000
_cell.length_c   1.000
_cell.angle_alpha   90.00
_cell.angle_beta   90.00
_cell.angle_gamma   90.00
#
_symmetry.space_group_name_H-M   'P 1'
#
loop_
_entity.id
_entity.type
_entity.pdbx_description
1 polymer ?
#
loop_
_entity_poly.entity_id
_entity_poly.type
_entity_poly.pdbx_seq_one_letter_code
_entity_poly.pdbx_strand_id
1 'polypeptide(L)'
;MEWHPEAEAYLKKVPFFVRKKVKGEVEKYLKTQGKNKVTPEDFLKAKEVLLNKMSEAEKGYEVSGCFGVDSCPNALTSSSRLLKTLEEILEEEKITQFLISRVGGKLKAHHKFKVCLSECPNACTQIYICDFALHGVVKISVNPKACSFCESCIETCEEGAIELTEFGPVINEELCVGCGHCLKVCPESALTEEFRGYKVYLGGKLGRHPRLATLLGCFSAEEIPILLRNILFLYKNYNQKGERLGAIIERLSWDRFIRELKELV
;
A
#
# COMPACT_ATOMS: atom_id res chain seq x y z
N MET A 1 9.06 -29.59 22.15
CA MET A 1 8.81 -30.61 21.10
C MET A 1 10.07 -31.44 21.01
N GLU A 2 9.94 -32.77 20.96
CA GLU A 2 11.11 -33.66 20.94
C GLU A 2 11.63 -33.81 19.51
N TRP A 3 12.94 -33.71 19.28
CA TRP A 3 13.52 -33.83 17.95
C TRP A 3 14.25 -35.16 17.80
N HIS A 4 13.98 -35.89 16.73
CA HIS A 4 14.75 -37.08 16.39
C HIS A 4 16.20 -36.68 16.04
N PRO A 5 17.24 -37.45 16.45
CA PRO A 5 18.63 -37.11 16.19
C PRO A 5 18.96 -36.84 14.71
N GLU A 6 18.33 -37.57 13.81
CA GLU A 6 18.46 -37.34 12.36
C GLU A 6 17.81 -36.02 11.91
N ALA A 7 16.67 -35.62 12.47
CA ALA A 7 16.04 -34.33 12.19
C ALA A 7 16.93 -33.17 12.69
N GLU A 8 17.60 -33.34 13.84
CA GLU A 8 18.61 -32.39 14.31
C GLU A 8 19.81 -32.30 13.36
N ALA A 9 20.24 -33.42 12.77
CA ALA A 9 21.30 -33.43 11.77
C ALA A 9 20.91 -32.64 10.52
N TYR A 10 19.65 -32.72 10.07
CA TYR A 10 19.14 -31.87 8.99
C TYR A 10 19.09 -30.39 9.38
N LEU A 11 18.69 -30.05 10.61
CA LEU A 11 18.71 -28.67 11.11
C LEU A 11 20.14 -28.10 11.16
N LYS A 12 21.15 -28.93 11.48
CA LYS A 12 22.56 -28.51 11.46
C LYS A 12 23.05 -28.12 10.06
N LYS A 13 22.44 -28.65 8.99
CA LYS A 13 22.74 -28.25 7.59
C LYS A 13 22.22 -26.84 7.24
N VAL A 14 21.30 -26.30 8.02
CA VAL A 14 20.80 -24.92 7.87
C VAL A 14 21.85 -23.92 8.39
N PRO A 15 22.06 -22.74 7.78
CA PRO A 15 23.00 -21.74 8.28
C PRO A 15 22.71 -21.34 9.73
N PHE A 16 23.77 -21.27 10.57
CA PHE A 16 23.62 -21.16 12.02
C PHE A 16 22.77 -19.96 12.48
N PHE A 17 22.86 -18.83 11.78
CA PHE A 17 22.16 -17.58 12.11
C PHE A 17 20.64 -17.63 11.89
N VAL A 18 20.12 -18.59 11.11
CA VAL A 18 18.67 -18.79 10.94
C VAL A 18 18.15 -20.07 11.60
N ARG A 19 19.01 -20.95 12.15
CA ARG A 19 18.61 -22.24 12.75
C ARG A 19 17.54 -22.08 13.84
N LYS A 20 17.67 -21.07 14.71
CA LYS A 20 16.69 -20.82 15.79
C LYS A 20 15.31 -20.47 15.22
N LYS A 21 15.27 -19.66 14.17
CA LYS A 21 14.03 -19.28 13.46
C LYS A 21 13.42 -20.49 12.76
N VAL A 22 14.22 -21.23 11.98
CA VAL A 22 13.76 -22.44 11.28
C VAL A 22 13.22 -23.49 12.26
N LYS A 23 13.92 -23.72 13.38
CA LYS A 23 13.45 -24.61 14.44
C LYS A 23 12.09 -24.17 14.98
N GLY A 24 11.94 -22.90 15.32
CA GLY A 24 10.69 -22.35 15.83
C GLY A 24 9.52 -22.46 14.86
N GLU A 25 9.74 -22.21 13.57
CA GLU A 25 8.69 -22.30 12.53
C GLU A 25 8.28 -23.75 12.25
N VAL A 26 9.23 -24.69 12.21
CA VAL A 26 8.93 -26.13 12.08
C VAL A 26 8.11 -26.62 13.27
N GLU A 27 8.47 -26.23 14.50
CA GLU A 27 7.73 -26.62 15.70
C GLU A 27 6.32 -26.05 15.73
N LYS A 28 6.13 -24.78 15.34
CA LYS A 28 4.80 -24.17 15.21
C LYS A 28 3.94 -24.94 14.19
N TYR A 29 4.49 -25.21 13.00
CA TYR A 29 3.79 -25.97 11.97
C TYR A 29 3.34 -27.34 12.46
N LEU A 30 4.23 -28.12 13.07
CA LEU A 30 3.90 -29.46 13.54
C LEU A 30 2.92 -29.46 14.73
N LYS A 31 2.95 -28.42 15.59
CA LYS A 31 1.94 -28.24 16.64
C LYS A 31 0.54 -28.06 16.07
N THR A 32 0.38 -27.35 14.95
CA THR A 32 -0.94 -27.20 14.30
C THR A 32 -1.49 -28.53 13.76
N GLN A 33 -0.63 -29.53 13.56
CA GLN A 33 -1.01 -30.89 13.17
C GLN A 33 -1.15 -31.85 14.36
N GLY A 34 -1.14 -31.32 15.59
CA GLY A 34 -1.24 -32.13 16.81
C GLY A 34 -0.01 -32.99 17.10
N LYS A 35 1.12 -32.77 16.41
CA LYS A 35 2.35 -33.53 16.63
C LYS A 35 3.14 -32.95 17.81
N ASN A 36 3.84 -33.82 18.51
CA ASN A 36 4.69 -33.48 19.66
C ASN A 36 6.17 -33.90 19.48
N LYS A 37 6.47 -34.62 18.38
CA LYS A 37 7.82 -35.01 17.96
C LYS A 37 8.11 -34.57 16.53
N VAL A 38 9.38 -34.31 16.23
CA VAL A 38 9.90 -33.94 14.90
C VAL A 38 10.71 -35.10 14.33
N THR A 39 10.16 -35.78 13.34
CA THR A 39 10.88 -36.80 12.56
C THR A 39 11.64 -36.16 11.39
N PRO A 40 12.58 -36.87 10.74
CA PRO A 40 13.24 -36.37 9.52
C PRO A 40 12.26 -36.06 8.40
N GLU A 41 11.24 -36.90 8.21
CA GLU A 41 10.17 -36.67 7.23
C GLU A 41 9.35 -35.43 7.57
N ASP A 42 9.01 -35.25 8.86
CA ASP A 42 8.29 -34.06 9.32
C ASP A 42 9.11 -32.79 9.12
N PHE A 43 10.42 -32.84 9.35
CA PHE A 43 11.31 -31.71 9.09
C PHE A 43 11.36 -31.37 7.60
N LEU A 44 11.50 -32.37 6.72
CA LEU A 44 11.54 -32.14 5.27
C LEU A 44 10.21 -31.60 4.75
N LYS A 45 9.07 -32.18 5.18
CA LYS A 45 7.72 -31.68 4.85
C LYS A 45 7.49 -30.27 5.38
N ALA A 46 7.83 -30.00 6.63
CA ALA A 46 7.71 -28.66 7.21
C ALA A 46 8.60 -27.65 6.47
N LYS A 47 9.83 -28.03 6.12
CA LYS A 47 10.73 -27.19 5.32
C LYS A 47 10.15 -26.89 3.94
N GLU A 48 9.59 -27.88 3.26
CA GLU A 48 8.91 -27.71 1.97
C GLU A 48 7.70 -26.79 2.09
N VAL A 49 6.80 -27.03 3.07
CA VAL A 49 5.63 -26.17 3.30
C VAL A 49 6.03 -24.75 3.72
N LEU A 50 7.08 -24.57 4.52
CA LEU A 50 7.55 -23.25 4.94
C LEU A 50 8.25 -22.51 3.78
N LEU A 51 8.99 -23.21 2.92
CA LEU A 51 9.52 -22.66 1.68
C LEU A 51 8.40 -22.29 0.70
N ASN A 52 7.32 -23.07 0.67
CA ASN A 52 6.13 -22.80 -0.14
C ASN A 52 5.25 -21.68 0.46
N LYS A 53 5.20 -21.53 1.78
CA LYS A 53 4.61 -20.35 2.45
C LYS A 53 5.44 -19.09 2.21
N MET A 54 6.77 -19.20 2.25
CA MET A 54 7.67 -18.14 1.77
C MET A 54 7.54 -17.92 0.25
N SER A 55 6.90 -18.85 -0.46
CA SER A 55 6.47 -18.72 -1.85
C SER A 55 4.99 -18.29 -2.00
N GLU A 56 4.51 -17.38 -1.15
CA GLU A 56 3.61 -16.28 -1.61
C GLU A 56 4.14 -15.53 -2.85
N ALA A 57 5.33 -15.92 -3.34
CA ALA A 57 5.77 -15.88 -4.74
C ALA A 57 4.84 -16.55 -5.78
N GLU A 58 3.59 -16.91 -5.47
CA GLU A 58 2.59 -17.30 -6.46
C GLU A 58 1.66 -16.17 -6.88
N LYS A 59 1.23 -15.27 -5.98
CA LYS A 59 0.41 -14.11 -6.38
C LYS A 59 1.27 -13.09 -7.13
N GLY A 60 0.83 -12.70 -8.33
CA GLY A 60 1.48 -11.69 -9.15
C GLY A 60 1.23 -10.25 -8.70
N TYR A 61 0.61 -10.07 -7.53
CA TYR A 61 0.37 -8.78 -6.93
C TYR A 61 0.55 -8.83 -5.41
N GLU A 62 0.53 -7.67 -4.79
CA GLU A 62 0.58 -7.47 -3.34
C GLU A 62 -0.32 -6.28 -3.00
N VAL A 63 -1.22 -6.45 -2.02
CA VAL A 63 -2.07 -5.38 -1.49
C VAL A 63 -1.67 -5.15 -0.04
N SER A 64 -1.43 -3.89 0.34
CA SER A 64 -0.97 -3.54 1.69
C SER A 64 -1.68 -2.30 2.21
N GLY A 65 -2.16 -2.37 3.45
CA GLY A 65 -2.80 -1.28 4.18
C GLY A 65 -2.08 -0.95 5.48
N CYS A 66 -2.27 0.26 6.00
CA CYS A 66 -1.82 0.64 7.34
C CYS A 66 -2.77 0.09 8.42
N PHE A 67 -2.45 0.35 9.71
CA PHE A 67 -3.31 -0.05 10.84
C PHE A 67 -4.72 0.52 10.79
N GLY A 68 -4.89 1.67 10.16
CA GLY A 68 -6.16 2.31 9.85
C GLY A 68 -6.95 2.85 11.05
N VAL A 69 -8.16 3.36 10.81
CA VAL A 69 -9.00 4.08 11.80
C VAL A 69 -9.29 3.31 13.09
N ASP A 70 -9.35 1.98 13.04
CA ASP A 70 -9.62 1.14 14.21
C ASP A 70 -8.43 1.07 15.18
N SER A 71 -7.23 1.48 14.75
CA SER A 71 -5.99 1.26 15.51
C SER A 71 -5.00 2.42 15.44
N CYS A 72 -5.26 3.46 14.65
CA CYS A 72 -4.34 4.59 14.48
C CYS A 72 -5.09 5.94 14.61
N PRO A 73 -4.65 6.85 15.51
CA PRO A 73 -5.32 8.14 15.73
C PRO A 73 -5.17 9.13 14.56
N ASN A 74 -4.20 8.89 13.68
CA ASN A 74 -3.90 9.77 12.53
C ASN A 74 -4.69 9.40 11.28
N ALA A 75 -5.33 8.23 11.27
CA ALA A 75 -6.08 7.76 10.12
C ALA A 75 -7.27 8.68 9.81
N LEU A 76 -7.44 9.01 8.52
CA LEU A 76 -8.45 9.94 8.03
C LEU A 76 -9.61 9.23 7.33
N THR A 77 -9.34 8.13 6.65
CA THR A 77 -10.31 7.43 5.79
C THR A 77 -10.56 6.04 6.33
N SER A 78 -11.75 5.45 6.23
CA SER A 78 -11.94 4.03 6.57
C SER A 78 -11.78 3.17 5.32
N SER A 79 -10.74 2.32 5.27
CA SER A 79 -10.36 1.63 4.03
C SER A 79 -10.41 0.10 4.06
N SER A 80 -10.85 -0.53 5.16
CA SER A 80 -10.85 -2.00 5.28
C SER A 80 -11.65 -2.69 4.18
N ARG A 81 -12.83 -2.14 3.83
CA ARG A 81 -13.63 -2.62 2.69
C ARG A 81 -12.95 -2.34 1.35
N LEU A 82 -12.35 -1.16 1.20
CA LEU A 82 -11.68 -0.75 -0.03
C LEU A 82 -10.49 -1.68 -0.35
N LEU A 83 -9.62 -1.96 0.62
CA LEU A 83 -8.49 -2.89 0.43
C LEU A 83 -8.94 -4.26 -0.08
N LYS A 84 -10.03 -4.79 0.49
CA LYS A 84 -10.62 -6.05 0.04
C LYS A 84 -11.12 -5.94 -1.41
N THR A 85 -11.85 -4.89 -1.75
CA THR A 85 -12.33 -4.63 -3.12
C THR A 85 -11.18 -4.50 -4.11
N LEU A 86 -10.06 -3.85 -3.75
CA LEU A 86 -8.89 -3.75 -4.63
C LEU A 86 -8.23 -5.12 -4.85
N GLU A 87 -8.16 -5.96 -3.83
CA GLU A 87 -7.67 -7.34 -3.98
C GLU A 87 -8.58 -8.17 -4.88
N GLU A 88 -9.91 -8.09 -4.69
CA GLU A 88 -10.91 -8.76 -5.54
C GLU A 88 -10.77 -8.34 -7.02
N ILE A 89 -10.56 -7.04 -7.30
CA ILE A 89 -10.33 -6.55 -8.66
C ILE A 89 -9.06 -7.18 -9.27
N LEU A 90 -7.95 -7.28 -8.53
CA LEU A 90 -6.71 -7.89 -9.03
C LEU A 90 -6.89 -9.38 -9.35
N GLU A 91 -7.73 -10.07 -8.59
CA GLU A 91 -8.09 -11.49 -8.82
C GLU A 91 -8.98 -11.64 -10.05
N GLU A 92 -10.04 -10.85 -10.18
CA GLU A 92 -10.94 -10.82 -11.33
C GLU A 92 -10.19 -10.49 -12.64
N GLU A 93 -9.27 -9.54 -12.56
CA GLU A 93 -8.41 -9.14 -13.67
C GLU A 93 -7.30 -10.19 -13.95
N LYS A 94 -7.22 -11.29 -13.19
CA LYS A 94 -6.26 -12.39 -13.41
C LYS A 94 -4.81 -11.92 -13.54
N ILE A 95 -4.41 -10.93 -12.73
CA ILE A 95 -3.08 -10.29 -12.81
C ILE A 95 -1.95 -11.29 -12.63
N THR A 96 -2.14 -12.28 -11.76
CA THR A 96 -1.17 -13.36 -11.56
C THR A 96 -0.92 -14.15 -12.85
N GLN A 97 -1.97 -14.65 -13.49
CA GLN A 97 -1.87 -15.44 -14.72
C GLN A 97 -1.33 -14.60 -15.87
N PHE A 98 -1.75 -13.33 -15.95
CA PHE A 98 -1.21 -12.37 -16.91
C PHE A 98 0.30 -12.22 -16.76
N LEU A 99 0.81 -12.01 -15.54
CA LEU A 99 2.25 -11.83 -15.33
C LEU A 99 3.04 -13.10 -15.60
N ILE A 100 2.52 -14.27 -15.24
CA ILE A 100 3.16 -15.56 -15.56
C ILE A 100 3.32 -15.71 -17.07
N SER A 101 2.29 -15.38 -17.86
CA SER A 101 2.34 -15.48 -19.32
C SER A 101 3.31 -14.48 -19.95
N ARG A 102 3.53 -13.31 -19.33
CA ARG A 102 4.49 -12.30 -19.79
C ARG A 102 5.94 -12.61 -19.43
N VAL A 103 6.19 -13.17 -18.25
CA VAL A 103 7.54 -13.48 -17.76
C VAL A 103 8.06 -14.81 -18.34
N GLY A 104 7.18 -15.78 -18.61
CA GLY A 104 7.56 -17.10 -19.13
C GLY A 104 8.23 -17.99 -18.09
N GLY A 105 7.94 -17.78 -16.80
CA GLY A 105 8.53 -18.55 -15.70
C GLY A 105 7.97 -18.16 -14.33
N LYS A 106 8.64 -18.62 -13.27
CA LYS A 106 8.23 -18.33 -11.89
C LYS A 106 8.29 -16.83 -11.60
N LEU A 107 7.21 -16.29 -11.03
CA LEU A 107 7.17 -14.90 -10.60
C LEU A 107 8.16 -14.65 -9.45
N LYS A 108 8.70 -13.44 -9.45
CA LYS A 108 9.65 -12.93 -8.45
C LYS A 108 9.09 -11.63 -7.90
N ALA A 109 9.60 -11.19 -6.76
CA ALA A 109 9.11 -9.98 -6.09
C ALA A 109 9.09 -8.73 -7.00
N HIS A 110 10.08 -8.57 -7.89
CA HIS A 110 10.14 -7.42 -8.81
C HIS A 110 9.13 -7.47 -9.96
N HIS A 111 8.48 -8.62 -10.20
CA HIS A 111 7.39 -8.74 -11.17
C HIS A 111 6.02 -8.37 -10.58
N LYS A 112 5.88 -8.36 -9.25
CA LYS A 112 4.57 -8.18 -8.60
C LYS A 112 4.01 -6.78 -8.79
N PHE A 113 2.74 -6.67 -9.17
CA PHE A 113 2.00 -5.40 -9.14
C PHE A 113 1.62 -5.04 -7.70
N LYS A 114 2.05 -3.88 -7.20
CA LYS A 114 1.88 -3.48 -5.80
C LYS A 114 0.80 -2.41 -5.65
N VAL A 115 -0.18 -2.69 -4.80
CA VAL A 115 -1.20 -1.76 -4.34
C VAL A 115 -0.95 -1.43 -2.87
N CYS A 116 -0.82 -0.14 -2.55
CA CYS A 116 -0.51 0.30 -1.19
C CYS A 116 -1.46 1.41 -0.76
N LEU A 117 -1.97 1.34 0.46
CA LEU A 117 -2.86 2.34 1.04
C LEU A 117 -2.33 2.82 2.38
N SER A 118 -2.25 4.13 2.56
CA SER A 118 -2.06 4.77 3.86
C SER A 118 -3.19 5.77 4.08
N GLU A 119 -3.90 5.67 5.20
CA GLU A 119 -5.08 6.49 5.49
C GLU A 119 -4.73 7.91 5.97
N CYS A 120 -3.46 8.30 5.98
CA CYS A 120 -3.01 9.62 6.43
C CYS A 120 -1.67 10.05 5.79
N PRO A 121 -1.29 11.34 5.92
CA PRO A 121 -0.04 11.90 5.42
C PRO A 121 1.23 11.13 5.77
N ASN A 122 1.29 10.45 6.92
CA ASN A 122 2.48 9.71 7.38
C ASN A 122 2.91 8.54 6.48
N ALA A 123 2.03 8.06 5.59
CA ALA A 123 2.42 7.14 4.51
C ALA A 123 3.12 5.84 4.98
N CYS A 124 2.73 5.27 6.13
CA CYS A 124 3.41 4.12 6.77
C CYS A 124 3.55 2.87 5.87
N THR A 125 2.73 2.71 4.83
CA THR A 125 2.82 1.61 3.86
C THR A 125 3.81 1.84 2.71
N GLN A 126 4.64 2.89 2.79
CA GLN A 126 5.62 3.23 1.76
C GLN A 126 4.97 3.41 0.38
N ILE A 127 3.84 4.13 0.35
CA ILE A 127 3.00 4.30 -0.85
C ILE A 127 3.78 4.77 -2.09
N TYR A 128 4.82 5.58 -1.91
CA TYR A 128 5.57 6.18 -3.02
C TYR A 128 6.41 5.16 -3.83
N ILE A 129 6.52 3.91 -3.38
CA ILE A 129 7.25 2.84 -4.09
C ILE A 129 6.33 1.72 -4.63
N CYS A 130 5.02 1.98 -4.72
CA CYS A 130 4.01 1.03 -5.20
C CYS A 130 3.43 1.44 -6.58
N ASP A 131 2.92 0.48 -7.37
CA ASP A 131 2.38 0.77 -8.70
C ASP A 131 1.10 1.60 -8.61
N PHE A 132 0.23 1.26 -7.66
CA PHE A 132 -1.02 1.98 -7.41
C PHE A 132 -1.12 2.30 -5.92
N ALA A 133 -1.00 3.57 -5.58
CA ALA A 133 -0.87 4.01 -4.21
C ALA A 133 -1.98 4.98 -3.83
N LEU A 134 -2.55 4.79 -2.63
CA LEU A 134 -3.64 5.58 -2.09
C LEU A 134 -3.18 6.26 -0.81
N HIS A 135 -3.35 7.58 -0.75
CA HIS A 135 -2.92 8.41 0.37
C HIS A 135 -4.09 9.22 0.89
N GLY A 136 -4.61 8.84 2.05
CA GLY A 136 -5.75 9.48 2.68
C GLY A 136 -5.50 10.98 2.89
N VAL A 137 -6.46 11.79 2.47
CA VAL A 137 -6.39 13.25 2.51
C VAL A 137 -7.74 13.84 2.84
N VAL A 138 -7.72 14.98 3.52
CA VAL A 138 -8.86 15.88 3.67
C VAL A 138 -8.51 17.24 3.04
N LYS A 139 -9.39 17.76 2.19
CA LYS A 139 -9.37 19.16 1.77
C LYS A 139 -10.26 19.98 2.66
N ILE A 140 -9.79 21.17 3.00
CA ILE A 140 -10.38 22.01 4.02
C ILE A 140 -10.98 23.25 3.34
N SER A 141 -12.23 23.55 3.65
CA SER A 141 -12.87 24.82 3.32
C SER A 141 -12.86 25.73 4.55
N VAL A 142 -12.75 27.04 4.33
CA VAL A 142 -12.77 28.03 5.40
C VAL A 142 -14.03 28.90 5.26
N ASN A 143 -14.76 29.05 6.37
CA ASN A 143 -15.78 30.07 6.57
C ASN A 143 -15.22 31.17 7.49
N PRO A 144 -14.67 32.26 6.93
CA PRO A 144 -13.98 33.25 7.75
C PRO A 144 -14.92 34.02 8.67
N LYS A 145 -16.22 34.12 8.32
CA LYS A 145 -17.23 34.80 9.14
C LYS A 145 -17.55 34.09 10.45
N ALA A 146 -17.28 32.79 10.53
CA ALA A 146 -17.44 32.01 11.74
C ALA A 146 -16.19 32.07 12.64
N CYS A 147 -15.07 32.61 12.17
CA CYS A 147 -13.82 32.58 12.91
C CYS A 147 -13.82 33.57 14.09
N SER A 148 -13.43 33.10 15.27
CA SER A 148 -13.21 33.92 16.47
C SER A 148 -11.76 34.39 16.63
N PHE A 149 -10.89 34.15 15.64
CA PHE A 149 -9.48 34.55 15.65
C PHE A 149 -8.67 33.98 16.83
N CYS A 150 -9.06 32.81 17.35
CA CYS A 150 -8.41 32.17 18.50
C CYS A 150 -7.08 31.44 18.21
N GLU A 151 -6.61 31.46 16.95
CA GLU A 151 -5.33 30.89 16.49
C GLU A 151 -5.13 29.37 16.67
N SER A 152 -6.07 28.61 17.26
CA SER A 152 -5.90 27.17 17.52
C SER A 152 -5.56 26.33 16.28
N CYS A 153 -6.07 26.73 15.11
CA CYS A 153 -5.75 26.06 13.85
C CYS A 153 -4.29 26.25 13.40
N ILE A 154 -3.68 27.40 13.71
CA ILE A 154 -2.27 27.70 13.44
C ILE A 154 -1.41 26.89 14.40
N GLU A 155 -1.72 26.94 15.70
CA GLU A 155 -0.94 26.26 16.75
C GLU A 155 -0.85 24.75 16.52
N THR A 156 -1.92 24.12 16.02
CA THR A 156 -1.92 22.68 15.76
C THR A 156 -1.24 22.29 14.43
N CYS A 157 -0.96 23.24 13.54
CA CYS A 157 -0.46 22.95 12.20
C CYS A 157 1.06 22.75 12.21
N GLU A 158 1.50 21.50 12.24
CA GLU A 158 2.95 21.17 12.21
C GLU A 158 3.65 21.60 10.91
N GLU A 159 2.89 21.77 9.82
CA GLU A 159 3.42 22.18 8.51
C GLU A 159 3.56 23.70 8.36
N GLY A 160 3.06 24.50 9.31
CA GLY A 160 2.97 25.95 9.16
C GLY A 160 2.12 26.39 7.97
N ALA A 161 1.13 25.57 7.58
CA ALA A 161 0.33 25.77 6.38
C ALA A 161 -0.84 26.76 6.57
N ILE A 162 -1.06 27.31 7.76
CA ILE A 162 -2.20 28.17 8.06
C ILE A 162 -1.69 29.52 8.57
N GLU A 163 -2.15 30.60 7.94
CA GLU A 163 -1.89 31.98 8.34
C GLU A 163 -3.21 32.65 8.73
N LEU A 164 -3.24 33.43 9.82
CA LEU A 164 -4.40 34.21 10.20
C LEU A 164 -4.28 35.62 9.66
N THR A 165 -5.21 35.99 8.77
CA THR A 165 -5.31 37.34 8.19
C THR A 165 -6.40 38.14 8.90
N GLU A 166 -6.54 39.42 8.57
CA GLU A 166 -7.67 40.26 9.04
C GLU A 166 -9.05 39.70 8.64
N PHE A 167 -9.10 38.86 7.61
CA PHE A 167 -10.35 38.25 7.13
C PHE A 167 -10.62 36.88 7.76
N GLY A 168 -9.64 36.26 8.42
CA GLY A 168 -9.70 34.89 8.95
C GLY A 168 -8.55 34.01 8.45
N PRO A 169 -8.58 32.70 8.74
CA PRO A 169 -7.48 31.80 8.41
C PRO A 169 -7.42 31.54 6.89
N VAL A 170 -6.21 31.52 6.35
CA VAL A 170 -5.90 31.20 4.96
C VAL A 170 -4.95 30.01 4.95
N ILE A 171 -5.25 29.01 4.12
CA ILE A 171 -4.48 27.77 4.02
C ILE A 171 -3.56 27.87 2.80
N ASN A 172 -2.26 27.66 3.01
CA ASN A 172 -1.30 27.41 1.95
C ASN A 172 -1.40 25.95 1.51
N GLU A 173 -2.02 25.72 0.35
CA GLU A 173 -2.21 24.39 -0.23
C GLU A 173 -0.90 23.66 -0.60
N GLU A 174 0.21 24.38 -0.79
CA GLU A 174 1.51 23.75 -1.08
C GLU A 174 2.14 23.13 0.17
N LEU A 175 1.91 23.74 1.34
CA LEU A 175 2.38 23.23 2.64
C LEU A 175 1.38 22.26 3.26
N CYS A 176 0.08 22.42 2.97
CA CYS A 176 -0.96 21.62 3.57
C CYS A 176 -0.86 20.14 3.15
N VAL A 177 -0.54 19.28 4.12
CA VAL A 177 -0.54 17.83 3.90
C VAL A 177 -1.93 17.20 3.95
N GLY A 178 -2.95 17.96 4.36
CA GLY A 178 -4.35 17.51 4.44
C GLY A 178 -4.61 16.52 5.58
N CYS A 179 -3.92 16.69 6.72
CA CYS A 179 -4.09 15.86 7.93
C CYS A 179 -5.39 16.14 8.69
N GLY A 180 -6.05 17.27 8.45
CA GLY A 180 -7.32 17.63 9.08
C GLY A 180 -7.27 17.89 10.59
N HIS A 181 -6.09 18.07 11.20
CA HIS A 181 -5.98 18.39 12.64
C HIS A 181 -6.67 19.72 12.98
N CYS A 182 -6.53 20.73 12.11
CA CYS A 182 -7.18 22.03 12.26
C CYS A 182 -8.71 21.96 12.33
N LEU A 183 -9.33 20.96 11.67
CA LEU A 183 -10.78 20.72 11.74
C LEU A 183 -11.23 20.29 13.14
N LYS A 184 -10.39 19.49 13.82
CA LYS A 184 -10.72 18.92 15.14
C LYS A 184 -10.60 19.94 16.27
N VAL A 185 -9.72 20.93 16.12
CA VAL A 185 -9.40 21.91 17.17
C VAL A 185 -10.15 23.23 17.03
N CYS A 186 -10.79 23.50 15.89
CA CYS A 186 -11.49 24.77 15.68
C CYS A 186 -12.79 24.81 16.50
N PRO A 187 -12.90 25.67 17.53
CA PRO A 187 -14.08 25.70 18.40
C PRO A 187 -15.33 26.21 17.68
N GLU A 188 -15.15 27.09 16.70
CA GLU A 188 -16.26 27.72 15.95
C GLU A 188 -16.67 26.93 14.70
N SER A 189 -15.99 25.82 14.40
CA SER A 189 -16.15 25.11 13.13
C SER A 189 -15.97 26.01 11.89
N ALA A 190 -15.09 27.01 11.99
CA ALA A 190 -14.74 27.90 10.89
C ALA A 190 -13.94 27.22 9.78
N LEU A 191 -13.31 26.07 10.08
CA LEU A 191 -12.71 25.18 9.08
C LEU A 191 -13.57 23.93 8.96
N THR A 192 -13.99 23.59 7.74
CA THR A 192 -14.87 22.45 7.45
C THR A 192 -14.24 21.53 6.41
N GLU A 193 -14.73 20.30 6.34
CA GLU A 193 -14.33 19.35 5.31
C GLU A 193 -15.01 19.68 3.98
N GLU A 194 -14.22 20.00 2.96
CA GLU A 194 -14.69 20.13 1.57
C GLU A 194 -14.71 18.76 0.88
N PHE A 195 -13.69 17.94 1.15
CA PHE A 195 -13.52 16.64 0.53
C PHE A 195 -12.69 15.72 1.42
N ARG A 196 -13.06 14.45 1.45
CA ARG A 196 -12.29 13.36 2.06
C ARG A 196 -12.17 12.21 1.08
N GLY A 197 -10.95 11.76 0.86
CA GLY A 197 -10.68 10.71 -0.11
C GLY A 197 -9.19 10.41 -0.17
N TYR A 198 -8.69 10.13 -1.38
CA TYR A 198 -7.31 9.67 -1.58
C TYR A 198 -6.60 10.49 -2.65
N LYS A 199 -5.40 10.98 -2.34
CA LYS A 199 -4.40 11.30 -3.36
C LYS A 199 -3.92 9.96 -3.96
N VAL A 200 -4.07 9.79 -5.26
CA VAL A 200 -3.65 8.59 -5.99
C VAL A 200 -2.29 8.81 -6.61
N TYR A 201 -1.34 7.92 -6.36
CA TYR A 201 0.00 7.96 -6.93
C TYR A 201 0.28 6.71 -7.77
N LEU A 202 0.95 6.88 -8.91
CA LEU A 202 1.17 5.80 -9.87
C LEU A 202 2.65 5.51 -10.19
N GLY A 203 2.94 4.22 -10.31
CA GLY A 203 4.16 3.70 -10.91
C GLY A 203 5.41 3.81 -10.05
N GLY A 204 5.27 3.83 -8.73
CA GLY A 204 6.40 3.67 -7.81
C GLY A 204 6.99 2.26 -7.91
N LYS A 205 8.32 2.16 -7.91
CA LYS A 205 9.03 0.89 -7.87
C LYS A 205 10.42 1.04 -7.26
N LEU A 206 10.85 -0.01 -6.57
CA LEU A 206 12.27 -0.23 -6.25
C LEU A 206 12.88 -1.26 -7.21
N GLY A 207 14.19 -1.47 -7.08
CA GLY A 207 14.94 -2.44 -7.86
C GLY A 207 16.09 -1.78 -8.62
N ARG A 208 16.49 -2.38 -9.74
CA ARG A 208 17.62 -1.88 -10.56
C ARG A 208 17.41 -0.47 -11.12
N HIS A 209 16.14 -0.10 -11.35
CA HIS A 209 15.73 1.22 -11.82
C HIS A 209 14.66 1.74 -10.87
N PRO A 210 15.03 2.33 -9.72
CA PRO A 210 14.06 2.85 -8.75
C PRO A 210 13.36 4.10 -9.30
N ARG A 211 12.10 4.28 -8.93
CA ARG A 211 11.25 5.41 -9.30
C ARG A 211 10.23 5.67 -8.20
N LEU A 212 10.06 6.92 -7.79
CA LEU A 212 8.95 7.32 -6.93
C LEU A 212 7.66 7.48 -7.75
N ALA A 213 6.53 7.13 -7.14
CA ALA A 213 5.22 7.24 -7.75
C ALA A 213 4.88 8.71 -8.05
N THR A 214 4.15 8.96 -9.14
CA THR A 214 3.73 10.30 -9.57
C THR A 214 2.29 10.54 -9.17
N LEU A 215 1.98 11.72 -8.62
CA LEU A 215 0.62 12.10 -8.24
C LEU A 215 -0.27 12.17 -9.50
N LEU A 216 -1.36 11.43 -9.48
CA LEU A 216 -2.41 11.48 -10.50
C LEU A 216 -3.45 12.55 -10.17
N GLY A 217 -3.89 12.62 -8.91
CA GLY A 217 -4.96 13.51 -8.46
C GLY A 217 -5.64 13.01 -7.19
N CYS A 218 -6.72 13.69 -6.80
CA CYS A 218 -7.56 13.30 -5.65
C CYS A 218 -8.84 12.62 -6.15
N PHE A 219 -9.23 11.52 -5.50
CA PHE A 219 -10.39 10.70 -5.87
C PHE A 219 -11.15 10.25 -4.61
N SER A 220 -12.47 10.18 -4.71
CA SER A 220 -13.33 9.60 -3.68
C SER A 220 -13.12 8.09 -3.58
N ALA A 221 -13.56 7.48 -2.48
CA ALA A 221 -13.43 6.02 -2.28
C ALA A 221 -14.19 5.22 -3.37
N GLU A 222 -15.29 5.77 -3.87
CA GLU A 222 -16.18 5.18 -4.88
C GLU A 222 -15.55 5.19 -6.28
N GLU A 223 -14.68 6.16 -6.57
CA GLU A 223 -13.99 6.27 -7.86
C GLU A 223 -12.79 5.31 -7.97
N ILE A 224 -12.17 4.93 -6.84
CA ILE A 224 -10.96 4.11 -6.80
C ILE A 224 -11.10 2.76 -7.53
N PRO A 225 -12.18 1.96 -7.33
CA PRO A 225 -12.36 0.69 -8.03
C PRO A 225 -12.31 0.82 -9.56
N ILE A 226 -13.02 1.82 -10.09
CA ILE A 226 -13.10 2.08 -11.54
C ILE A 226 -11.72 2.51 -12.04
N LEU A 227 -11.07 3.42 -11.33
CA LEU A 227 -9.74 3.89 -11.66
C LEU A 227 -8.70 2.76 -11.69
N LEU A 228 -8.72 1.85 -10.72
CA LEU A 228 -7.82 0.69 -10.70
C LEU A 228 -8.04 -0.18 -11.94
N ARG A 229 -9.29 -0.47 -12.33
CA ARG A 229 -9.58 -1.26 -13.55
C ARG A 229 -9.01 -0.60 -14.81
N ASN A 230 -9.20 0.71 -14.98
CA ASN A 230 -8.67 1.45 -16.12
C ASN A 230 -7.13 1.40 -16.16
N ILE A 231 -6.48 1.50 -15.01
CA ILE A 231 -5.02 1.39 -14.91
C ILE A 231 -4.54 -0.03 -15.21
N LEU A 232 -5.24 -1.06 -14.73
CA LEU A 232 -4.90 -2.45 -15.03
C LEU A 232 -5.10 -2.78 -16.52
N PHE A 233 -6.11 -2.20 -17.17
CA PHE A 233 -6.29 -2.30 -18.61
C PHE A 233 -5.08 -1.73 -19.38
N LEU A 234 -4.68 -0.49 -19.08
CA LEU A 234 -3.49 0.12 -19.68
C LEU A 234 -2.22 -0.67 -19.36
N TYR A 235 -2.05 -1.09 -18.10
CA TYR A 235 -0.94 -1.92 -17.65
C TYR A 235 -0.84 -3.17 -18.52
N LYS A 236 -1.94 -3.91 -18.72
CA LYS A 236 -1.95 -5.15 -19.51
C LYS A 236 -1.64 -4.92 -20.98
N ASN A 237 -2.22 -3.88 -21.57
CA ASN A 237 -2.05 -3.55 -22.99
C ASN A 237 -0.62 -3.17 -23.32
N TYR A 238 0.00 -2.38 -22.44
CA TYR A 238 1.34 -1.87 -22.68
C TYR A 238 2.46 -2.72 -22.06
N ASN A 239 2.16 -3.73 -21.25
CA ASN A 239 3.19 -4.53 -20.57
C ASN A 239 4.12 -5.26 -21.56
N GLN A 240 5.43 -5.07 -21.37
CA GLN A 240 6.45 -5.84 -22.05
C GLN A 240 7.24 -6.67 -21.05
N LYS A 241 7.31 -7.99 -21.29
CA LYS A 241 8.16 -8.92 -20.53
C LYS A 241 7.97 -8.88 -19.00
N GLY A 242 6.76 -8.57 -18.52
CA GLY A 242 6.45 -8.53 -17.09
C GLY A 242 7.04 -7.30 -16.36
N GLU A 243 7.29 -6.21 -17.09
CA GLU A 243 7.74 -4.95 -16.50
C GLU A 243 6.68 -4.36 -15.55
N ARG A 244 7.12 -3.57 -14.58
CA ARG A 244 6.24 -2.89 -13.60
C ARG A 244 5.60 -1.64 -14.19
N LEU A 245 4.51 -1.14 -13.60
CA LEU A 245 3.77 0.01 -14.15
C LEU A 245 4.66 1.24 -14.30
N GLY A 246 5.58 1.47 -13.35
CA GLY A 246 6.54 2.57 -13.43
C GLY A 246 7.41 2.54 -14.69
N ALA A 247 7.82 1.35 -15.15
CA ALA A 247 8.63 1.21 -16.37
C ALA A 247 7.80 1.49 -17.64
N ILE A 248 6.53 1.08 -17.64
CA ILE A 248 5.57 1.41 -18.71
C ILE A 248 5.39 2.93 -18.81
N ILE A 249 5.18 3.60 -17.67
CA ILE A 249 5.02 5.06 -17.62
C ILE A 249 6.28 5.77 -18.11
N GLU A 250 7.47 5.33 -17.69
CA GLU A 250 8.74 5.89 -18.19
C GLU A 250 8.88 5.72 -19.71
N ARG A 251 8.54 4.55 -20.24
CA ARG A 251 8.62 4.26 -21.68
C ARG A 251 7.59 5.03 -22.50
N LEU A 252 6.38 5.27 -21.98
CA LEU A 252 5.34 6.00 -22.70
C LEU A 252 5.44 7.52 -22.52
N SER A 253 6.12 8.01 -21.48
CA SER A 253 5.97 9.33 -20.85
C SER A 253 4.68 9.47 -20.03
N TRP A 254 4.74 10.30 -18.98
CA TRP A 254 3.59 10.59 -18.11
C TRP A 254 2.43 11.20 -18.90
N ASP A 255 2.70 12.21 -19.73
CA ASP A 255 1.66 12.91 -20.49
C ASP A 255 0.88 11.99 -21.43
N ARG A 256 1.60 11.09 -22.11
CA ARG A 256 0.95 10.08 -22.94
C ARG A 256 0.13 9.11 -22.11
N PHE A 257 0.68 8.58 -21.01
CA PHE A 257 -0.05 7.65 -20.16
C PHE A 257 -1.35 8.27 -19.61
N ILE A 258 -1.31 9.54 -19.21
CA ILE A 258 -2.49 10.28 -18.75
C ILE A 258 -3.51 10.49 -19.87
N ARG A 259 -3.07 10.81 -21.09
CA ARG A 259 -3.99 10.94 -22.23
C ARG A 259 -4.75 9.65 -22.49
N GLU A 260 -4.04 8.51 -22.50
CA GLU A 260 -4.63 7.19 -22.71
C GLU A 260 -5.57 6.80 -21.57
N LEU A 261 -5.26 7.18 -20.33
CA LEU A 261 -6.14 6.94 -19.18
C LEU A 261 -7.44 7.75 -19.27
N LYS A 262 -7.37 9.00 -19.74
CA LYS A 262 -8.54 9.86 -19.91
C LYS A 262 -9.49 9.38 -21.02
N GLU A 263 -8.98 8.65 -22.01
CA GLU A 263 -9.82 8.06 -23.08
C GLU A 263 -10.68 6.87 -22.59
N LEU A 264 -10.45 6.39 -21.35
CA LEU A 264 -11.19 5.29 -20.74
C LEU A 264 -12.27 5.73 -19.75
N VAL A 265 -12.42 7.05 -19.54
CA VAL A 265 -13.35 7.66 -18.57
C VAL A 265 -14.56 8.24 -19.27
#